data_AF-A0A640XK37-F1
#
_entry.id   AF-A0A640XK37-F1
#
_cell.length_a   1.000
_cell.length_b   1.000
_cell.length_c   1.000
_cell.angle_alpha   90.00
_cell.angle_beta   90.00
_cell.angle_gamma   90.00
#
_symmetry.space_group_name_H-M   'P 1'
#
loop_
_entity.id
_entity.type
_entity.pdbx_description
1 polymer ?
#
loop_
_entity_poly.entity_id
_entity_poly.type
_entity_poly.pdbx_seq_one_letter_code
_entity_poly.pdbx_strand_id
1 'polypeptide(L)'
;MSEKRLNLKQLARAFGISQVSVRNWLDKGLPHERTHKGYTFNLSECVQWREKILKDSKATSSDYESARAEKELWRAKTVKLNYERLGGSLVSAAEVKKAAFQAARMTRDAILAVPDRVASLLAGEISTSGKIDKTRVHEILGKELRQALENLSNNLNQPEVENDDKN
;
A
#
# COMPACT_ATOMS: atom_id res chain seq x y z
N MET A 1 9.58 22.42 -55.99
CA MET A 1 10.28 21.16 -55.63
C MET A 1 9.39 20.01 -56.09
N SER A 2 9.75 19.34 -57.19
CA SER A 2 8.85 18.50 -57.99
C SER A 2 8.18 17.36 -57.21
N GLU A 3 6.85 17.26 -57.30
CA GLU A 3 6.06 16.16 -56.75
C GLU A 3 6.43 14.83 -57.43
N LYS A 4 7.37 14.09 -56.84
CA LYS A 4 7.79 12.79 -57.35
C LYS A 4 6.74 11.75 -56.96
N ARG A 5 5.76 11.56 -57.84
CA ARG A 5 4.73 10.52 -57.74
C ARG A 5 5.33 9.16 -58.09
N LEU A 6 5.31 8.23 -57.15
CA LEU A 6 5.92 6.90 -57.28
C LEU A 6 4.87 5.81 -57.13
N ASN A 7 4.98 4.75 -57.92
CA ASN A 7 4.17 3.54 -57.76
C ASN A 7 4.72 2.67 -56.62
N LEU A 8 3.93 1.74 -56.08
CA LEU A 8 4.26 0.81 -55.01
C LEU A 8 5.65 0.15 -55.16
N LYS A 9 6.00 -0.30 -56.37
CA LYS A 9 7.33 -0.90 -56.66
C LYS A 9 8.47 0.09 -56.54
N GLN A 10 8.25 1.32 -56.98
CA GLN A 10 9.25 2.38 -56.92
C GLN A 10 9.38 2.92 -55.50
N LEU A 11 8.28 3.01 -54.75
CA LEU A 11 8.28 3.37 -53.34
C LEU A 11 9.03 2.34 -52.49
N ALA A 12 8.73 1.05 -52.69
CA ALA A 12 9.43 -0.05 -52.03
C ALA A 12 10.95 -0.01 -52.28
N ARG A 13 11.35 0.24 -53.54
CA ARG A 13 12.76 0.40 -53.92
C ARG A 13 13.40 1.65 -53.31
N ALA A 14 12.67 2.76 -53.21
CA ALA A 14 13.17 4.00 -52.63
C ALA A 14 13.42 3.88 -51.11
N PHE A 15 12.61 3.11 -50.40
CA PHE A 15 12.76 2.86 -48.97
C PHE A 15 13.59 1.61 -48.63
N GLY A 16 14.02 0.83 -49.64
CA GLY A 16 14.78 -0.40 -49.43
C GLY A 16 14.00 -1.53 -48.74
N ILE A 17 12.67 -1.54 -48.85
CA ILE A 17 11.78 -2.51 -48.18
C ILE A 17 11.00 -3.36 -49.19
N SER A 18 10.42 -4.46 -48.71
CA SER A 18 9.57 -5.32 -49.55
C SER A 18 8.26 -4.62 -49.93
N GLN A 19 7.69 -4.97 -51.09
CA GLN A 19 6.36 -4.47 -51.49
C GLN A 19 5.25 -4.90 -50.52
N VAL A 20 5.44 -6.02 -49.81
CA VAL A 20 4.51 -6.51 -48.77
C VAL A 20 4.53 -5.58 -47.57
N SER A 21 5.71 -5.11 -47.16
CA SER A 21 5.85 -4.13 -46.08
C SER A 21 5.14 -2.81 -46.39
N VAL A 22 5.25 -2.33 -47.64
CA VAL A 22 4.52 -1.13 -48.09
C VAL A 22 3.01 -1.36 -48.12
N ARG A 23 2.54 -2.55 -48.49
CA ARG A 23 1.11 -2.90 -48.38
C ARG A 23 0.64 -2.90 -46.93
N ASN A 24 1.42 -3.46 -46.02
CA ASN A 24 1.12 -3.42 -44.58
C ASN A 24 1.08 -1.99 -44.03
N TRP A 25 1.74 -1.03 -44.69
CA TRP A 25 1.65 0.38 -44.33
C TRP A 25 0.36 1.03 -44.86
N LEU A 26 -0.21 0.55 -45.96
CA LEU A 26 -1.55 0.99 -46.41
C LEU A 26 -2.60 0.69 -45.35
N ASP A 27 -2.55 -0.49 -44.73
CA ASP A 27 -3.47 -0.88 -43.65
C ASP A 27 -3.28 -0.03 -42.38
N LYS A 28 -2.07 0.54 -42.20
CA LYS A 28 -1.75 1.48 -41.12
C LYS A 28 -2.07 2.94 -41.46
N GLY A 29 -2.63 3.22 -42.64
CA GLY A 29 -3.05 4.56 -43.05
C GLY A 29 -1.99 5.39 -43.76
N LEU A 30 -1.10 4.76 -44.54
CA LEU A 30 -0.15 5.47 -45.42
C LEU A 30 -0.90 6.38 -46.43
N PRO A 31 -0.52 7.67 -46.57
CA PRO A 31 -1.09 8.57 -47.56
C PRO A 31 -0.92 8.01 -48.98
N HIS A 32 -2.04 7.83 -49.70
CA HIS A 32 -2.06 7.26 -51.04
C HIS A 32 -3.17 7.88 -51.89
N GLU A 33 -2.91 7.99 -53.20
CA GLU A 33 -3.89 8.41 -54.19
C GLU A 33 -4.30 7.18 -55.03
N ARG A 34 -5.61 6.89 -55.07
CA ARG A 34 -6.15 5.76 -55.84
C ARG A 34 -6.36 6.21 -57.28
N THR A 35 -5.69 5.54 -58.22
CA THR A 35 -5.85 5.78 -59.66
C THR A 35 -6.43 4.55 -60.34
N HIS A 36 -6.88 4.69 -61.59
CA HIS A 36 -7.41 3.58 -62.41
C HIS A 36 -6.41 2.42 -62.60
N LYS A 37 -5.11 2.64 -62.29
CA LYS A 37 -4.03 1.66 -62.45
C LYS A 37 -3.29 1.35 -61.13
N GLY A 38 -3.96 1.50 -59.99
CA GLY A 38 -3.46 1.12 -58.67
C GLY A 38 -3.24 2.32 -57.73
N TYR A 39 -2.12 2.30 -57.01
CA TYR A 39 -1.81 3.30 -55.98
C TYR A 39 -0.63 4.17 -56.40
N THR A 40 -0.80 5.48 -56.29
CA THR A 40 0.25 6.47 -56.45
C THR A 40 0.58 7.07 -55.10
N PHE A 41 1.88 7.18 -54.81
CA PHE A 41 2.39 7.66 -53.54
C PHE A 41 3.24 8.91 -53.77
N ASN A 42 3.00 9.94 -52.97
CA ASN A 42 3.91 11.06 -52.86
C ASN A 42 5.04 10.69 -51.89
N LEU A 43 6.28 10.69 -52.37
CA LEU A 43 7.44 10.31 -51.56
C LEU A 43 7.57 11.17 -50.30
N SER A 44 7.31 12.47 -50.40
CA SER A 44 7.45 13.42 -49.29
C SER A 44 6.44 13.14 -48.18
N GLU A 45 5.17 12.89 -48.54
CA GLU A 45 4.11 12.56 -47.57
C GLU A 45 4.37 11.21 -46.90
N CYS A 46 4.88 10.22 -47.66
CA CYS A 46 5.23 8.92 -47.11
C CYS A 46 6.39 8.99 -46.10
N VAL A 47 7.39 9.84 -46.35
CA VAL A 47 8.49 10.07 -45.40
C VAL A 47 7.96 10.71 -44.12
N GLN A 48 7.16 11.77 -44.25
CA GLN A 48 6.59 12.48 -43.10
C GLN A 48 5.70 11.58 -42.24
N TRP A 49 4.86 10.75 -42.87
CA TRP A 49 4.02 9.78 -42.17
C TRP A 49 4.86 8.77 -41.39
N ARG A 50 5.95 8.26 -41.99
CA ARG A 50 6.86 7.30 -41.34
C ARG A 50 7.54 7.92 -40.12
N GLU A 51 8.04 9.14 -40.24
CA GLU A 51 8.68 9.85 -39.14
C GLU A 51 7.69 10.09 -37.98
N LYS A 52 6.45 10.42 -38.30
CA LYS A 52 5.38 10.58 -37.30
C LYS A 52 5.12 9.28 -36.53
N ILE A 53 4.96 8.15 -37.21
CA ILE A 53 4.72 6.85 -36.55
C ILE A 53 5.93 6.41 -35.70
N LEU A 54 7.15 6.65 -36.17
CA LEU A 54 8.35 6.34 -35.39
C LEU A 54 8.44 7.20 -34.13
N LYS A 55 8.02 8.47 -34.19
CA LYS A 55 7.95 9.35 -33.04
C LYS A 55 6.89 8.91 -32.04
N ASP A 56 5.69 8.60 -32.51
CA ASP A 56 4.56 8.16 -31.67
C ASP A 56 4.86 6.82 -30.98
N SER A 57 5.40 5.84 -31.73
CA SER A 57 5.79 4.54 -31.16
C SER A 57 6.91 4.64 -30.12
N LYS A 58 7.88 5.55 -30.31
CA LYS A 58 8.95 5.79 -29.33
C LYS A 58 8.41 6.46 -28.06
N ALA A 59 7.47 7.40 -28.18
CA ALA A 59 6.82 8.01 -27.03
C ALA A 59 6.03 6.97 -26.22
N THR A 60 5.21 6.16 -26.90
CA THR A 60 4.45 5.09 -26.27
C THR A 60 5.35 4.04 -25.61
N SER A 61 6.47 3.63 -26.24
CA SER A 61 7.42 2.70 -25.62
C SER A 61 8.06 3.26 -24.35
N SER A 62 8.44 4.54 -24.37
CA SER A 62 9.01 5.22 -23.20
C SER A 62 8.00 5.29 -22.04
N ASP A 63 6.72 5.52 -22.35
CA ASP A 63 5.64 5.57 -21.35
C ASP A 63 5.34 4.18 -20.77
N TYR A 64 5.41 3.12 -21.58
CA TYR A 64 5.27 1.74 -21.07
C TYR A 64 6.45 1.32 -20.20
N GLU A 65 7.67 1.70 -20.56
CA GLU A 65 8.87 1.43 -19.76
C GLU A 65 8.84 2.17 -18.42
N SER A 66 8.43 3.44 -18.40
CA SER A 66 8.28 4.22 -17.17
C SER A 66 7.18 3.65 -16.26
N ALA A 67 6.01 3.33 -16.80
CA ALA A 67 4.92 2.71 -16.04
C ALA A 67 5.32 1.34 -15.45
N ARG A 68 6.13 0.57 -16.19
CA ARG A 68 6.67 -0.72 -15.70
C ARG A 68 7.68 -0.51 -14.57
N ALA A 69 8.56 0.48 -14.70
CA ALA A 69 9.54 0.83 -13.68
C ALA A 69 8.86 1.30 -12.39
N GLU A 70 7.83 2.14 -12.49
CA GLU A 70 7.04 2.58 -11.32
C GLU A 70 6.36 1.39 -10.65
N LYS A 71 5.70 0.52 -11.41
CA LYS A 71 5.05 -0.68 -10.85
C LYS A 71 6.02 -1.57 -10.10
N GLU A 72 7.22 -1.79 -10.65
CA GLU A 72 8.24 -2.62 -10.00
C GLU A 72 8.82 -1.93 -8.75
N LEU A 73 8.99 -0.61 -8.76
CA LEU A 73 9.40 0.16 -7.59
C LEU A 73 8.40 0.04 -6.45
N TRP A 74 7.10 0.21 -6.74
CA TRP A 74 6.05 0.06 -5.73
C TRP A 74 5.98 -1.36 -5.21
N ARG A 75 6.12 -2.36 -6.09
CA ARG A 75 6.19 -3.77 -5.68
C ARG A 75 7.37 -4.04 -4.75
N ALA A 76 8.56 -3.54 -5.08
CA ALA A 76 9.75 -3.67 -4.24
C ALA A 76 9.56 -3.03 -2.86
N LYS A 77 8.95 -1.84 -2.80
CA LYS A 77 8.61 -1.17 -1.53
C LYS A 77 7.62 -1.99 -0.70
N THR A 78 6.58 -2.53 -1.31
CA THR A 78 5.60 -3.39 -0.63
C THR A 78 6.24 -4.67 -0.10
N VAL A 79 7.11 -5.32 -0.88
CA VAL A 79 7.84 -6.52 -0.43
C VAL A 79 8.75 -6.20 0.74
N LYS A 80 9.46 -5.06 0.70
CA LYS A 80 10.30 -4.61 1.81
C LYS A 80 9.49 -4.38 3.09
N LEU A 81 8.38 -3.65 3.00
CA LEU A 81 7.48 -3.42 4.14
C LEU A 81 6.91 -4.72 4.70
N ASN A 82 6.54 -5.68 3.83
CA ASN A 82 6.07 -6.99 4.26
C ASN A 82 7.16 -7.82 4.94
N TYR A 83 8.39 -7.75 4.45
CA TYR A 83 9.54 -8.41 5.07
C TYR A 83 9.81 -7.83 6.47
N GLU A 84 9.81 -6.50 6.60
CA GLU A 84 9.99 -5.81 7.89
C GLU A 84 8.84 -6.07 8.88
N ARG A 85 7.61 -6.26 8.37
CA ARG A 85 6.45 -6.69 9.17
C ARG A 85 6.61 -8.13 9.67
N LEU A 86 7.03 -9.05 8.80
CA LEU A 86 7.25 -10.47 9.16
C LEU A 86 8.46 -10.65 10.08
N GLY A 87 9.46 -9.77 9.99
CA GLY A 87 10.62 -9.74 10.89
C GLY A 87 10.31 -9.24 12.31
N GLY A 88 9.05 -8.92 12.62
CA GLY A 88 8.61 -8.47 13.94
C GLY A 88 9.00 -7.04 14.33
N SER A 89 9.63 -6.28 13.41
CA SER A 89 10.02 -4.89 13.68
C SER A 89 8.93 -3.86 13.37
N LEU A 90 7.93 -4.23 12.57
CA LEU A 90 6.79 -3.38 12.23
C LEU A 90 5.48 -4.04 12.68
N VAL A 91 4.82 -3.44 13.68
CA VAL A 91 3.44 -3.77 14.06
C VAL A 91 2.52 -2.68 13.51
N SER A 92 1.28 -3.03 13.14
CA SER A 92 0.32 -2.03 12.68
C SER A 92 0.08 -0.98 13.76
N ALA A 93 0.16 0.30 13.40
CA ALA A 93 -0.19 1.38 14.32
C ALA A 93 -1.63 1.28 14.84
N ALA A 94 -2.53 0.63 14.09
CA ALA A 94 -3.90 0.38 14.53
C ALA A 94 -3.96 -0.69 15.64
N GLU A 95 -3.16 -1.75 15.53
CA GLU A 95 -3.07 -2.82 16.53
C GLU A 95 -2.46 -2.30 17.82
N VAL A 96 -1.36 -1.53 17.74
CA VAL A 96 -0.74 -0.90 18.91
C VAL A 96 -1.72 0.03 19.63
N LYS A 97 -2.47 0.86 18.89
CA LYS A 97 -3.49 1.73 19.49
C LYS A 97 -4.61 0.94 20.17
N LYS A 98 -5.06 -0.16 19.57
CA LYS A 98 -6.09 -1.02 20.14
C LYS A 98 -5.60 -1.68 21.43
N ALA A 99 -4.41 -2.28 21.42
CA ALA A 99 -3.79 -2.89 22.58
C ALA A 99 -3.59 -1.85 23.71
N ALA A 100 -3.07 -0.67 23.38
CA ALA A 100 -2.91 0.42 24.35
C ALA A 100 -4.26 0.88 24.96
N PHE A 101 -5.33 0.94 24.16
CA PHE A 101 -6.65 1.35 24.63
C PHE A 101 -7.30 0.27 25.51
N GLN A 102 -7.14 -1.00 25.16
CA GLN A 102 -7.59 -2.14 25.98
C GLN A 102 -6.85 -2.17 27.32
N ALA A 103 -5.53 -2.04 27.29
CA ALA A 103 -4.70 -1.91 28.48
C ALA A 103 -5.17 -0.76 29.39
N ALA A 104 -5.35 0.45 28.83
CA ALA A 104 -5.82 1.60 29.59
C ALA A 104 -7.21 1.39 30.21
N ARG A 105 -8.12 0.70 29.49
CA ARG A 105 -9.44 0.36 30.00
C ARG A 105 -9.36 -0.61 31.19
N MET A 106 -8.56 -1.68 31.06
CA MET A 106 -8.34 -2.62 32.15
C MET A 106 -7.74 -1.94 33.38
N THR A 107 -6.77 -1.04 33.19
CA THR A 107 -6.22 -0.20 34.26
C THR A 107 -7.30 0.59 34.97
N ARG A 108 -8.12 1.32 34.21
CA ARG A 108 -9.17 2.17 34.77
C ARG A 108 -10.17 1.34 35.56
N ASP A 109 -10.64 0.23 35.00
CA ASP A 109 -11.64 -0.62 35.64
C ASP A 109 -11.06 -1.27 36.91
N ALA A 110 -9.78 -1.67 36.91
CA ALA A 110 -9.10 -2.19 38.10
C ALA A 110 -8.95 -1.14 39.21
N ILE A 111 -8.60 0.10 38.86
CA ILE A 111 -8.48 1.22 39.81
C ILE A 111 -9.85 1.60 40.38
N LEU A 112 -10.89 1.70 39.54
CA LEU A 112 -12.25 2.04 39.97
C LEU A 112 -12.88 0.99 40.88
N ALA A 113 -12.40 -0.26 40.83
CA ALA A 113 -12.85 -1.32 41.73
C ALA A 113 -12.16 -1.29 43.11
N VAL A 114 -11.07 -0.54 43.30
CA VAL A 114 -10.34 -0.45 44.59
C VAL A 114 -11.20 0.19 45.70
N PRO A 115 -11.91 1.33 45.48
CA PRO A 115 -12.71 1.97 46.51
C PRO A 115 -13.78 1.04 47.12
N ASP A 116 -14.53 0.29 46.30
CA ASP A 116 -15.58 -0.61 46.77
C ASP A 116 -15.04 -1.74 47.65
N ARG A 117 -13.90 -2.33 47.25
CA ARG A 117 -13.21 -3.37 48.04
C ARG A 117 -12.71 -2.82 49.37
N VAL A 118 -12.11 -1.65 49.34
CA VAL A 118 -11.56 -1.02 50.55
C VAL A 118 -12.67 -0.55 51.48
N ALA A 119 -13.75 0.02 50.96
CA ALA A 119 -14.90 0.43 51.77
C ALA A 119 -15.52 -0.76 52.52
N SER A 120 -15.61 -1.92 51.87
CA SER A 120 -16.09 -3.16 52.50
C SER A 120 -15.18 -3.63 53.64
N LEU A 121 -13.86 -3.59 53.46
CA LEU A 121 -12.88 -3.94 54.48
C LEU A 121 -12.90 -2.97 55.66
N LEU A 122 -13.00 -1.68 55.38
CA LEU A 122 -13.09 -0.63 56.40
C LEU A 122 -14.38 -0.74 57.20
N ALA A 123 -15.52 -1.02 56.57
CA ALA A 123 -16.78 -1.25 57.27
C ALA A 123 -16.68 -2.43 58.24
N GLY A 124 -16.00 -3.52 57.84
CA GLY A 124 -15.71 -4.66 58.71
C GLY A 124 -14.88 -4.29 59.94
N GLU A 125 -13.81 -3.51 59.77
CA GLU A 125 -13.00 -3.04 60.91
C GLU A 125 -13.73 -2.08 61.83
N ILE A 126 -14.52 -1.16 61.29
CA ILE A 126 -15.35 -0.22 62.07
C ILE A 126 -16.31 -0.99 62.97
N SER A 127 -16.95 -2.03 62.43
CA SER A 127 -17.91 -2.86 63.18
C SER A 127 -17.26 -3.66 64.32
N THR A 128 -15.97 -3.98 64.20
CA THR A 128 -15.24 -4.82 65.17
C THR A 128 -14.61 -4.00 66.31
N SER A 129 -14.05 -2.82 65.99
CA SER A 129 -13.26 -2.02 66.95
C SER A 129 -13.95 -0.72 67.40
N GLY A 130 -15.10 -0.35 66.81
CA GLY A 130 -15.87 0.85 67.19
C GLY A 130 -15.17 2.19 66.92
N LYS A 131 -13.96 2.19 66.35
CA LYS A 131 -13.16 3.36 65.99
C LYS A 131 -12.43 3.13 64.67
N ILE A 132 -12.31 4.20 63.89
CA ILE A 132 -11.52 4.23 62.64
C ILE A 132 -10.07 4.53 62.97
N ASP A 133 -9.17 3.59 62.75
CA ASP A 133 -7.72 3.82 62.79
C ASP A 133 -7.20 4.24 61.41
N LYS A 134 -6.68 5.46 61.32
CA LYS A 134 -6.15 6.04 60.07
C LYS A 134 -4.96 5.25 59.52
N THR A 135 -4.16 4.65 60.39
CA THR A 135 -2.96 3.89 60.00
C THR A 135 -3.37 2.63 59.24
N ARG A 136 -4.41 1.96 59.75
CA ARG A 136 -4.95 0.73 59.20
C ARG A 136 -5.68 0.96 57.88
N VAL A 137 -6.42 2.07 57.78
CA VAL A 137 -7.01 2.55 56.52
C VAL A 137 -5.94 2.75 55.44
N HIS A 138 -4.83 3.38 55.80
CA HIS A 138 -3.73 3.61 54.87
C HIS A 138 -3.05 2.30 54.42
N GLU A 139 -2.86 1.34 55.32
CA GLU A 139 -2.34 0.00 54.98
C GLU A 139 -3.24 -0.74 53.99
N ILE A 140 -4.56 -0.77 54.25
CA ILE A 140 -5.53 -1.47 53.41
C ILE A 140 -5.59 -0.84 52.01
N LEU A 141 -5.70 0.50 51.94
CA LEU A 141 -5.64 1.24 50.67
C LEU A 141 -4.33 1.00 49.93
N GLY A 142 -3.20 1.08 50.64
CA GLY A 142 -1.88 0.92 50.07
C GLY A 142 -1.64 -0.48 49.50
N LYS A 143 -2.15 -1.53 50.17
CA LYS A 143 -2.06 -2.91 49.70
C LYS A 143 -2.90 -3.14 48.44
N GLU A 144 -4.15 -2.69 48.44
CA GLU A 144 -5.05 -2.87 47.29
C GLU A 144 -4.59 -2.10 46.06
N LEU A 145 -4.08 -0.88 46.23
CA LEU A 145 -3.52 -0.09 45.11
C LEU A 145 -2.27 -0.76 44.53
N ARG A 146 -1.37 -1.30 45.37
CA ARG A 146 -0.21 -2.05 44.89
C ARG A 146 -0.64 -3.30 44.13
N GLN A 147 -1.58 -4.08 44.66
CA GLN A 147 -2.10 -5.26 44.00
C GLN A 147 -2.72 -4.93 42.64
N ALA A 148 -3.49 -3.84 42.55
CA ALA A 148 -4.08 -3.39 41.29
C ALA A 148 -3.01 -2.98 40.25
N LEU A 149 -1.97 -2.27 40.68
CA LEU A 149 -0.84 -1.87 39.84
C LEU A 149 0.03 -3.05 39.40
N GLU A 150 0.24 -4.03 40.27
CA GLU A 150 1.02 -5.23 39.98
C GLU A 150 0.26 -6.16 39.02
N ASN A 151 -1.05 -6.32 39.22
CA ASN A 151 -1.92 -7.00 38.26
C ASN A 151 -1.91 -6.30 36.90
N LEU A 152 -1.89 -4.97 36.86
CA LEU A 152 -1.76 -4.23 35.61
C LEU A 152 -0.42 -4.50 34.92
N SER A 153 0.69 -4.39 35.65
CA SER A 153 2.03 -4.67 35.12
C SER A 153 2.14 -6.08 34.55
N ASN A 154 1.52 -7.06 35.21
CA ASN A 154 1.51 -8.44 34.74
C ASN A 154 0.66 -8.62 33.47
N ASN A 155 -0.51 -7.99 33.39
CA ASN A 155 -1.34 -8.04 32.18
C ASN A 155 -0.68 -7.35 30.97
N LEU A 156 0.08 -6.27 31.19
CA LEU A 156 0.82 -5.58 30.14
C LEU A 156 2.00 -6.39 29.59
N ASN A 157 2.59 -7.25 30.42
CA ASN A 157 3.76 -8.04 30.07
C ASN A 157 3.43 -9.45 29.57
N GLN A 158 2.15 -9.83 29.50
CA GLN A 158 1.78 -11.12 28.92
C GLN A 158 2.00 -11.08 27.40
N PRO A 159 2.79 -12.00 26.83
CA PRO A 159 2.85 -12.14 25.38
C PRO A 159 1.45 -12.51 24.89
N GLU A 160 0.92 -11.75 23.93
CA GLU A 160 -0.31 -12.12 23.24
C GLU A 160 -0.15 -13.56 22.74
N VAL A 161 -0.92 -14.47 23.33
CA VAL A 161 -1.01 -15.84 22.82
C VAL A 161 -1.69 -15.72 21.48
N GLU A 162 -0.91 -15.86 20.41
CA GLU A 162 -1.36 -15.97 19.03
C GLU A 162 -2.42 -17.10 18.96
N ASN A 163 -3.69 -16.72 19.08
CA ASN A 163 -4.78 -17.60 18.69
C ASN A 163 -4.82 -17.54 17.16
N ASP A 164 -4.06 -18.44 16.57
CA ASP A 164 -4.07 -18.76 15.15
C ASP A 164 -5.42 -19.42 14.82
N ASP A 165 -6.48 -18.60 14.78
CA ASP A 165 -7.80 -18.99 14.29
C ASP A 165 -7.70 -19.19 12.77
N LYS A 166 -7.26 -20.40 12.42
CA LYS A 166 -7.55 -21.03 11.14
C LYS A 166 -9.07 -21.04 10.93
N ASN A 167 -9.56 -20.21 10.01
CA ASN A 167 -10.65 -20.59 9.10
C ASN A 167 -10.62 -19.75 7.82
#